data_AF-A0A950LV22-F1
#
_entry.id   AF-A0A950LV22-F1
#
_cell.length_a   1.000
_cell.length_b   1.000
_cell.length_c   1.000
_cell.angle_alpha   90.00
_cell.angle_beta   90.00
_cell.angle_gamma   90.00
#
_symmetry.space_group_name_H-M   'P 1'
#
loop_
_entity.id
_entity.type
_entity.pdbx_description
1 polymer ?
#
loop_
_entity_poly.entity_id
_entity_poly.type
_entity_poly.pdbx_seq_one_letter_code
_entity_poly.pdbx_strand_id
1 'polypeptide(L)'
;MSQALFTALSNAYRALMEGGELTAAKLPSGARLGLETRRRELAPLLAPAAPERIVLILSTLDGMTARAEMDPDVARVAMKRDIADLSGLPEFALAAAARAYRKGEIGDGKWRPTAGEIAKLARAKADEYREELAKIEAVLSAKVALPAPPTIGLEDRKRLGDMLRRTVDQMQAREIAGEQALKAKSGRPEDIAKLPAREPAPDELAARYRASPVQLSERHRAAMGLAPAGTEEAAQCA
;
A
#
# COMPACT_ATOMS: atom_id res chain seq x y z
N MET A 1 8.75 -5.10 -11.04
CA MET A 1 7.49 -4.58 -11.61
C MET A 1 6.93 -5.59 -12.60
N SER A 2 5.61 -5.83 -12.61
CA SER A 2 4.98 -6.73 -13.59
C SER A 2 4.92 -6.08 -14.97
N GLN A 3 4.93 -6.90 -16.04
CA GLN A 3 4.86 -6.40 -17.42
C GLN A 3 3.58 -5.58 -17.67
N ALA A 4 2.45 -6.00 -17.09
CA ALA A 4 1.19 -5.26 -17.17
C ALA A 4 1.28 -3.87 -16.51
N LEU A 5 1.94 -3.77 -15.35
CA LEU A 5 2.12 -2.50 -14.65
C LEU A 5 3.07 -1.57 -15.40
N PHE A 6 4.14 -2.11 -15.98
CA PHE A 6 5.08 -1.36 -16.82
C PHE A 6 4.41 -0.79 -18.07
N THR A 7 3.59 -1.59 -18.77
CA THR A 7 2.83 -1.14 -19.94
C THR A 7 1.82 -0.06 -19.56
N ALA A 8 1.10 -0.24 -18.45
CA ALA A 8 0.14 0.75 -17.94
C ALA A 8 0.84 2.08 -17.59
N LEU A 9 1.97 2.02 -16.89
CA LEU A 9 2.79 3.18 -16.55
C LEU A 9 3.29 3.89 -17.82
N SER A 10 3.84 3.14 -18.77
CA SER A 10 4.42 3.70 -20.00
C SER A 10 3.37 4.38 -20.88
N ASN A 11 2.20 3.77 -21.04
CA ASN A 11 1.10 4.33 -21.81
C ASN A 11 0.52 5.57 -21.12
N ALA A 12 0.34 5.53 -19.80
CA ALA A 12 -0.12 6.67 -19.03
C ALA A 12 0.89 7.83 -19.07
N TYR A 13 2.17 7.55 -18.85
CA TYR A 13 3.20 8.59 -18.91
C TYR A 13 3.31 9.21 -20.31
N ARG A 14 3.23 8.41 -21.38
CA ARG A 14 3.20 8.92 -22.76
C ARG A 14 2.02 9.86 -23.00
N ALA A 15 0.80 9.44 -22.61
CA ALA A 15 -0.39 10.25 -22.76
C ALA A 15 -0.32 11.59 -21.99
N LEU A 16 0.37 11.61 -20.84
CA LEU A 16 0.65 12.84 -20.09
C LEU A 16 1.57 13.79 -20.87
N MET A 17 2.65 13.25 -21.45
CA MET A 17 3.65 14.02 -22.18
C MET A 17 3.14 14.56 -23.52
N GLU A 18 2.19 13.88 -24.16
CA GLU A 18 1.55 14.30 -25.40
C GLU A 18 0.46 15.37 -25.18
N GLY A 19 0.31 15.90 -23.96
CA GLY A 19 -0.68 16.92 -23.61
C GLY A 19 -2.10 16.35 -23.42
N GLY A 20 -2.25 15.03 -23.36
CA GLY A 20 -3.52 14.38 -23.08
C GLY A 20 -3.92 14.52 -21.62
N GLU A 21 -5.19 14.84 -21.36
CA GLU A 21 -5.74 14.78 -20.00
C GLU A 21 -5.78 13.31 -19.53
N LEU A 22 -4.93 12.99 -18.55
CA LEU A 22 -5.09 11.80 -17.73
C LEU A 22 -6.07 12.08 -16.62
N THR A 23 -7.32 11.69 -16.85
CA THR A 23 -8.29 11.57 -15.76
C THR A 23 -7.93 10.34 -14.93
N ALA A 24 -8.03 10.40 -13.60
CA ALA A 24 -7.81 9.20 -12.77
C ALA A 24 -8.76 8.04 -13.08
N ALA A 25 -9.82 8.28 -13.87
CA ALA A 25 -10.69 7.26 -14.42
C ALA A 25 -10.05 6.41 -15.54
N LYS A 26 -8.94 6.86 -16.16
CA LYS A 26 -8.26 6.13 -17.25
C LYS A 26 -7.29 5.05 -16.77
N LEU A 27 -6.78 5.12 -15.54
CA LEU A 27 -5.99 4.03 -14.97
C LEU A 27 -6.93 2.99 -14.34
N PRO A 28 -6.86 1.70 -14.72
CA PRO A 28 -7.55 0.64 -14.02
C PRO A 28 -7.21 0.68 -12.51
N SER A 29 -8.19 0.47 -11.63
CA SER A 29 -8.02 0.53 -10.18
C SER A 29 -6.86 -0.35 -9.67
N GLY A 30 -6.72 -1.56 -10.23
CA GLY A 30 -5.61 -2.47 -9.92
C GLY A 30 -4.23 -1.93 -10.36
N ALA A 31 -4.16 -1.22 -11.48
CA ALA A 31 -2.92 -0.59 -11.94
C ALA A 31 -2.52 0.58 -11.02
N ARG A 32 -3.48 1.42 -10.62
CA ARG A 32 -3.23 2.51 -9.67
C ARG A 32 -2.71 1.99 -8.33
N LEU A 33 -3.37 0.98 -7.75
CA LEU A 33 -2.92 0.34 -6.52
C LEU A 33 -1.51 -0.25 -6.67
N GLY A 34 -1.24 -0.89 -7.81
CA GLY A 34 0.09 -1.42 -8.13
C GLY A 34 1.17 -0.33 -8.18
N LEU A 35 0.88 0.82 -8.79
CA LEU A 35 1.81 1.96 -8.85
C LEU A 35 2.03 2.59 -7.46
N GLU A 36 0.98 2.70 -6.64
CA GLU A 36 1.09 3.21 -5.27
C GLU A 36 1.94 2.29 -4.38
N THR A 37 1.76 0.97 -4.51
CA THR A 37 2.61 -0.04 -3.85
C THR A 37 4.04 0.09 -4.33
N ARG A 38 4.27 0.15 -5.65
CA ARG A 38 5.60 0.28 -6.24
C ARG A 38 6.31 1.57 -5.79
N ARG A 39 5.59 2.70 -5.71
CA ARG A 39 6.11 3.96 -5.14
C ARG A 39 6.59 3.78 -3.70
N ARG A 40 5.80 3.09 -2.87
CA ARG A 40 6.15 2.80 -1.46
C ARG A 40 7.36 1.88 -1.33
N GLU A 41 7.59 0.99 -2.30
CA GLU A 41 8.79 0.14 -2.36
C GLU A 41 10.05 0.93 -2.79
N LEU A 42 9.92 1.82 -3.78
CA LEU A 42 11.04 2.56 -4.36
C LEU A 42 11.57 3.67 -3.44
N ALA A 43 10.69 4.35 -2.70
CA ALA A 43 11.09 5.43 -1.81
C ALA A 43 12.14 5.02 -0.76
N PRO A 44 11.97 3.95 0.05
CA PRO A 44 12.99 3.50 0.98
C PRO A 44 14.20 2.90 0.27
N LEU A 45 14.03 2.30 -0.91
CA LEU A 45 15.13 1.76 -1.70
C LEU A 45 16.09 2.87 -2.17
N LEU A 46 15.57 4.03 -2.53
CA LEU A 46 16.33 5.19 -3.00
C LEU A 46 16.85 6.08 -1.87
N ALA A 47 16.56 5.74 -0.61
CA ALA A 47 17.06 6.47 0.53
C ALA A 47 18.60 6.45 0.58
N PRO A 48 19.26 7.54 0.99
CA PRO A 48 20.71 7.58 1.13
C PRO A 48 21.22 6.50 2.10
N ALA A 49 22.35 5.88 1.78
CA ALA A 49 22.97 4.89 2.63
C ALA A 49 23.49 5.51 3.93
N ALA A 50 23.30 4.81 5.05
CA ALA A 50 23.91 5.20 6.31
C ALA A 50 25.45 5.03 6.25
N PRO A 51 26.24 5.89 6.92
CA PRO A 51 27.70 5.83 6.92
C PRO A 51 28.28 4.44 7.22
N GLU A 52 27.67 3.71 8.16
CA GLU A 52 28.11 2.38 8.59
C GLU A 52 27.95 1.35 7.48
N ARG A 53 26.90 1.49 6.65
CA ARG A 53 26.64 0.64 5.49
C ARG A 53 27.64 0.90 4.38
N ILE A 54 28.02 2.17 4.18
CA ILE A 54 29.05 2.56 3.21
C ILE A 54 30.39 1.92 3.59
N VAL A 55 30.78 2.02 4.87
CA VAL A 55 32.00 1.35 5.38
C VAL A 55 31.95 -0.15 5.09
N LEU A 56 30.85 -0.82 5.45
CA LEU A 56 30.71 -2.26 5.21
C LEU A 56 30.88 -2.62 3.73
N ILE A 57 30.27 -1.86 2.83
CA ILE A 57 30.37 -2.08 1.38
C ILE A 57 31.81 -1.88 0.90
N LEU A 58 32.47 -0.78 1.30
CA LEU A 58 33.84 -0.51 0.91
C LEU A 58 34.82 -1.55 1.45
N SER A 59 34.62 -2.06 2.67
CA SER A 59 35.43 -3.14 3.24
C SER A 59 35.35 -4.44 2.42
N THR A 60 34.27 -4.68 1.66
CA THR A 60 34.20 -5.84 0.75
C THR A 60 35.09 -5.71 -0.49
N LEU A 61 35.58 -4.50 -0.78
CA LEU A 61 36.48 -4.21 -1.89
C LEU A 61 37.96 -4.35 -1.47
N ASP A 62 38.24 -4.26 -0.16
CA ASP A 62 39.59 -4.27 0.39
C ASP A 62 40.26 -5.67 0.37
N GLY A 63 39.51 -6.72 0.02
CA GLY A 63 40.06 -8.07 -0.21
C GLY A 63 40.96 -8.21 -1.44
N MET A 64 41.19 -7.14 -2.22
CA MET A 64 41.86 -7.23 -3.53
C MET A 64 42.98 -6.20 -3.82
N THR A 65 43.46 -5.36 -2.88
CA THR A 65 44.67 -4.53 -3.14
C THR A 65 45.49 -4.07 -1.91
N ALA A 66 46.76 -3.76 -2.19
CA ALA A 66 47.92 -3.46 -1.34
C ALA A 66 47.83 -2.23 -0.40
N ARG A 67 46.71 -2.04 0.31
CA ARG A 67 46.58 -1.02 1.38
C ARG A 67 47.01 -1.50 2.76
N ALA A 68 47.45 -2.76 2.87
CA ALA A 68 47.94 -3.34 4.12
C ALA A 68 49.15 -2.59 4.71
N GLU A 69 49.84 -1.75 3.93
CA GLU A 69 51.01 -0.98 4.33
C GLU A 69 50.71 0.51 4.62
N MET A 70 49.46 0.95 4.53
CA MET A 70 49.10 2.35 4.81
C MET A 70 49.00 2.60 6.31
N ASP A 71 49.51 3.75 6.76
CA ASP A 71 49.37 4.22 8.14
C ASP A 71 47.87 4.21 8.55
N PRO A 72 47.51 3.61 9.69
CA PRO A 72 46.12 3.51 10.17
C PRO A 72 45.38 4.85 10.23
N ASP A 73 46.06 5.94 10.55
CA ASP A 73 45.46 7.27 10.64
C ASP A 73 45.14 7.83 9.26
N VAL A 74 46.04 7.61 8.28
CA VAL A 74 45.81 8.01 6.89
C VAL A 74 44.68 7.18 6.28
N ALA A 75 44.61 5.88 6.59
CA ALA A 75 43.52 5.01 6.18
C ALA A 75 42.17 5.48 6.76
N ARG A 76 42.14 5.91 8.03
CA ARG A 76 40.94 6.44 8.68
C ARG A 76 40.47 7.75 8.03
N VAL A 77 41.38 8.66 7.72
CA VAL A 77 41.05 9.92 7.03
C VAL A 77 40.55 9.66 5.62
N ALA A 78 41.20 8.76 4.88
CA ALA A 78 40.75 8.36 3.54
C ALA A 78 39.35 7.74 3.57
N MET A 79 39.06 6.85 4.52
CA MET A 79 37.73 6.25 4.68
C MET A 79 36.67 7.30 5.00
N LYS A 80 36.95 8.28 5.88
CA LYS A 80 36.01 9.38 6.16
C LYS A 80 35.69 10.19 4.91
N ARG A 81 36.68 10.46 4.07
CA ARG A 81 36.49 11.13 2.79
C ARG A 81 35.64 10.31 1.83
N ASP A 82 35.95 9.02 1.68
CA ASP A 82 35.17 8.10 0.84
C ASP A 82 33.70 8.04 1.28
N ILE A 83 33.43 8.03 2.59
CA ILE A 83 32.06 8.08 3.12
C ILE A 83 31.36 9.39 2.72
N ALA A 84 32.02 10.53 2.88
CA ALA A 84 31.45 11.82 2.53
C ALA A 84 31.12 11.93 1.03
N ASP A 85 31.97 11.36 0.17
CA ASP A 85 31.76 11.35 -1.28
C ASP A 85 30.58 10.44 -1.69
N LEU A 86 30.25 9.43 -0.88
CA LEU A 86 29.23 8.41 -1.17
C LEU A 86 27.92 8.57 -0.40
N SER A 87 27.85 9.46 0.61
CA SER A 87 26.71 9.58 1.54
C SER A 87 25.37 9.95 0.91
N GLY A 88 25.36 10.51 -0.30
CA GLY A 88 24.14 10.86 -1.04
C GLY A 88 23.57 9.73 -1.90
N LEU A 89 24.17 8.54 -1.88
CA LEU A 89 23.83 7.44 -2.78
C LEU A 89 23.11 6.30 -2.04
N PRO A 90 22.17 5.62 -2.70
CA PRO A 90 21.41 4.56 -2.06
C PRO A 90 22.25 3.29 -1.89
N GLU A 91 21.99 2.56 -0.81
CA GLU A 91 22.79 1.40 -0.41
C GLU A 91 22.83 0.32 -1.49
N PHE A 92 21.68 0.01 -2.10
CA PHE A 92 21.61 -1.03 -3.13
C PHE A 92 22.50 -0.71 -4.33
N ALA A 93 22.59 0.57 -4.70
CA ALA A 93 23.35 1.02 -5.87
C ALA A 93 24.85 1.00 -5.58
N LEU A 94 25.25 1.39 -4.37
CA LEU A 94 26.62 1.23 -3.90
C LEU A 94 27.04 -0.24 -3.85
N ALA A 95 26.19 -1.12 -3.33
CA ALA A 95 26.44 -2.56 -3.31
C ALA A 95 26.51 -3.17 -4.71
N ALA A 96 25.66 -2.72 -5.64
CA ALA A 96 25.70 -3.14 -7.04
C ALA A 96 27.00 -2.68 -7.72
N ALA A 97 27.44 -1.44 -7.47
CA ALA A 97 28.70 -0.92 -7.99
C ALA A 97 29.90 -1.70 -7.45
N ALA A 98 29.93 -1.99 -6.15
CA ALA A 98 30.97 -2.82 -5.54
C ALA A 98 31.00 -4.24 -6.14
N ARG A 99 29.84 -4.83 -6.45
CA ARG A 99 29.76 -6.14 -7.13
C ARG A 99 30.28 -6.08 -8.56
N ALA A 100 29.93 -5.04 -9.33
CA ALA A 100 30.42 -4.85 -10.69
C ALA A 100 31.95 -4.75 -10.74
N TYR A 101 32.55 -4.08 -9.74
CA TYR A 101 34.00 -4.06 -9.59
C TYR A 101 34.61 -5.45 -9.40
N ARG A 102 34.05 -6.26 -8.48
CA ARG A 102 34.56 -7.63 -8.24
C ARG A 102 34.46 -8.53 -9.47
N LYS A 103 33.59 -8.19 -10.42
CA LYS A 103 33.47 -8.88 -11.70
C LYS A 103 34.42 -8.35 -12.78
N GLY A 104 35.19 -7.29 -12.49
CA GLY A 104 36.07 -6.63 -13.45
C GLY A 104 35.33 -5.77 -14.48
N GLU A 105 34.08 -5.40 -14.23
CA GLU A 105 33.28 -4.56 -15.15
C GLU A 105 33.65 -3.07 -15.05
N ILE A 106 34.35 -2.68 -13.98
CA ILE A 106 34.78 -1.30 -13.70
C ILE A 106 36.17 -1.28 -13.08
N GLY A 107 36.93 -0.22 -13.37
CA GLY A 107 38.32 -0.04 -12.93
C GLY A 107 39.32 -0.89 -13.73
N ASP A 108 40.59 -0.78 -13.38
CA ASP A 108 41.69 -1.44 -14.10
C ASP A 108 41.92 -2.91 -13.69
N GLY A 109 41.07 -3.45 -12.81
CA GLY A 109 41.20 -4.80 -12.23
C GLY A 109 42.43 -5.02 -11.34
N LYS A 110 43.38 -4.06 -11.33
CA LYS A 110 44.62 -4.08 -10.56
C LYS A 110 44.58 -3.23 -9.29
N TRP A 111 43.73 -2.21 -9.26
CA TRP A 111 43.64 -1.23 -8.17
C TRP A 111 42.21 -1.07 -7.69
N ARG A 112 42.02 -0.91 -6.38
CA ARG A 112 40.71 -0.55 -5.80
C ARG A 112 40.17 0.70 -6.51
N PRO A 113 38.87 0.71 -6.88
CA PRO A 113 38.30 1.85 -7.58
C PRO A 113 38.20 3.03 -6.62
N THR A 114 38.35 4.23 -7.19
CA THR A 114 38.18 5.48 -6.46
C THR A 114 36.72 5.65 -6.02
N ALA A 115 36.49 6.43 -4.95
CA ALA A 115 35.14 6.78 -4.53
C ALA A 115 34.34 7.43 -5.68
N GLY A 116 35.00 8.21 -6.54
CA GLY A 116 34.38 8.82 -7.73
C GLY A 116 33.88 7.79 -8.76
N GLU A 117 34.62 6.72 -9.02
CA GLU A 117 34.21 5.65 -9.93
C GLU A 117 33.03 4.85 -9.38
N ILE A 118 33.09 4.51 -8.08
CA ILE A 118 31.98 3.86 -7.38
C ILE A 118 30.74 4.76 -7.44
N ALA A 119 30.90 6.05 -7.15
CA ALA A 119 29.81 7.02 -7.18
C ALA A 119 29.19 7.14 -8.57
N LYS A 120 30.00 7.19 -9.63
CA LYS A 120 29.52 7.29 -11.01
C LYS A 120 28.62 6.10 -11.37
N LEU A 121 29.06 4.88 -11.08
CA LEU A 121 28.27 3.69 -11.38
C LEU A 121 27.03 3.57 -10.49
N ALA A 122 27.16 3.85 -9.19
CA ALA A 122 26.03 3.83 -8.27
C ALA A 122 24.96 4.86 -8.66
N ARG A 123 25.36 6.05 -9.14
CA ARG A 123 24.41 7.03 -9.70
C ARG A 123 23.68 6.45 -10.91
N ALA A 124 24.41 5.93 -11.89
CA ALA A 124 23.78 5.32 -13.08
C ALA A 124 22.77 4.22 -12.72
N LYS A 125 23.09 3.38 -11.73
CA LYS A 125 22.16 2.35 -11.21
C LYS A 125 20.97 2.93 -10.48
N ALA A 126 21.15 4.01 -9.71
CA ALA A 126 20.05 4.67 -9.02
C ALA A 126 19.13 5.47 -9.96
N ASP A 127 19.68 6.02 -11.03
CA ASP A 127 18.96 6.89 -11.96
C ASP A 127 17.82 6.15 -12.68
N GLU A 128 17.99 4.87 -13.03
CA GLU A 128 16.92 4.02 -13.57
C GLU A 128 15.69 3.98 -12.65
N TYR A 129 15.92 3.83 -11.33
CA TYR A 129 14.86 3.77 -10.33
C TYR A 129 14.30 5.15 -10.00
N ARG A 130 15.13 6.21 -10.04
CA ARG A 130 14.66 7.60 -9.88
C ARG A 130 13.74 8.00 -11.02
N GLU A 131 14.09 7.64 -12.26
CA GLU A 131 13.22 7.85 -13.40
C GLU A 131 11.91 7.06 -13.29
N GLU A 132 11.97 5.80 -12.84
CA GLU A 132 10.77 5.00 -12.57
C GLU A 132 9.87 5.71 -11.55
N LEU A 133 10.45 6.15 -10.41
CA LEU A 133 9.73 6.85 -9.35
C LEU A 133 9.10 8.15 -9.86
N ALA A 134 9.87 8.96 -10.60
CA ALA A 134 9.40 10.23 -11.16
C ALA A 134 8.22 10.03 -12.13
N LYS A 135 8.28 8.99 -12.98
CA LYS A 135 7.17 8.63 -13.89
C LYS A 135 5.93 8.21 -13.10
N ILE A 136 6.11 7.40 -12.06
CA ILE A 136 5.01 6.97 -11.18
C ILE A 136 4.36 8.17 -10.49
N GLU A 137 5.17 9.07 -9.93
CA GLU A 137 4.67 10.27 -9.25
C GLU A 137 3.94 11.22 -10.22
N ALA A 138 4.47 11.42 -11.43
CA ALA A 138 3.80 12.21 -12.46
C ALA A 138 2.42 11.62 -12.83
N VAL A 139 2.34 10.30 -13.03
CA VAL A 139 1.07 9.62 -13.35
C VAL A 139 0.08 9.64 -12.19
N LEU A 140 0.55 9.45 -10.95
CA LEU A 140 -0.32 9.44 -9.76
C LEU A 140 -0.80 10.85 -9.36
N SER A 141 0.01 11.89 -9.63
CA SER A 141 -0.30 13.29 -9.35
C SER A 141 -1.08 13.99 -10.47
N ALA A 142 -1.15 13.38 -11.66
CA ALA A 142 -1.97 13.87 -12.77
C ALA A 142 -3.39 14.15 -12.26
N LYS A 143 -3.80 15.42 -12.36
CA LYS A 143 -5.10 15.88 -11.86
C LYS A 143 -6.18 15.02 -12.50
N VAL A 144 -7.03 14.47 -11.65
CA VAL A 144 -8.35 13.97 -12.05
C VAL A 144 -9.10 15.18 -12.60
N ALA A 145 -9.05 15.40 -13.92
CA ALA A 145 -10.13 16.13 -14.54
C ALA A 145 -11.34 15.22 -14.33
N LEU A 146 -12.12 15.52 -13.28
CA LEU A 146 -13.47 15.02 -13.19
C LEU A 146 -14.08 15.36 -14.56
N PRO A 147 -14.64 14.38 -15.30
CA PRO A 147 -15.43 14.75 -16.46
C PRO A 147 -16.38 15.85 -15.97
N ALA A 148 -16.44 16.97 -16.70
CA ALA A 148 -17.34 18.07 -16.36
C ALA A 148 -18.65 17.44 -15.88
N PRO A 149 -19.14 17.77 -14.66
CA PRO A 149 -20.28 17.08 -14.08
C PRO A 149 -21.32 17.00 -15.19
N PRO A 150 -21.86 15.80 -15.50
CA PRO A 150 -22.82 15.68 -16.60
C PRO A 150 -23.79 16.82 -16.37
N THR A 151 -23.97 17.68 -17.37
CA THR A 151 -24.91 18.80 -17.25
C THR A 151 -26.27 18.15 -17.12
N ILE A 152 -26.61 17.79 -15.88
CA ILE A 152 -27.88 17.19 -15.50
C ILE A 152 -28.86 18.28 -15.91
N GLY A 153 -29.58 18.00 -16.99
CA GLY A 153 -30.58 18.91 -17.51
C GLY A 153 -31.54 19.26 -16.39
N LEU A 154 -32.20 20.41 -16.48
CA LEU A 154 -33.23 20.81 -15.51
C LEU A 154 -34.27 19.70 -15.29
N GLU A 155 -34.56 18.91 -16.32
CA GLU A 155 -35.47 17.76 -16.26
C GLU A 155 -34.92 16.59 -15.44
N ASP A 156 -33.65 16.23 -15.60
CA ASP A 156 -33.03 15.15 -14.83
C ASP A 156 -32.90 15.52 -13.35
N ARG A 157 -32.65 16.80 -13.01
CA ARG A 157 -32.64 17.27 -11.62
C ARG A 157 -34.03 17.17 -10.99
N LYS A 158 -35.07 17.53 -11.73
CA LYS A 158 -36.46 17.36 -11.27
C LYS A 158 -36.78 15.88 -11.06
N ARG A 159 -36.40 15.02 -12.00
CA ARG A 159 -36.62 13.57 -11.92
C ARG A 159 -35.92 12.93 -10.72
N LEU A 160 -34.70 13.37 -10.43
CA LEU A 160 -33.92 12.89 -9.28
C LEU A 160 -34.50 13.41 -7.95
N GLY A 161 -34.96 14.67 -7.93
CA GLY A 161 -35.70 15.25 -6.80
C GLY A 161 -37.01 14.51 -6.51
N ASP A 162 -37.77 14.18 -7.55
CA ASP A 162 -39.02 13.42 -7.44
C ASP A 162 -38.77 11.98 -6.94
N MET A 163 -37.69 11.34 -7.40
CA MET A 163 -37.28 10.02 -6.91
C MET A 163 -36.91 10.06 -5.42
N LEU A 164 -36.12 11.04 -4.99
CA LEU A 164 -35.75 11.20 -3.58
C LEU A 164 -36.98 11.45 -2.72
N ARG A 165 -37.89 12.32 -3.17
CA ARG A 165 -39.14 12.63 -2.45
C ARG A 165 -40.00 11.38 -2.26
N ARG A 166 -40.22 10.59 -3.32
CA ARG A 166 -40.96 9.32 -3.23
C ARG A 166 -40.31 8.33 -2.26
N THR A 167 -38.99 8.31 -2.18
CA THR A 167 -38.26 7.40 -1.29
C THR A 167 -38.42 7.82 0.17
N VAL A 168 -38.37 9.13 0.44
CA VAL A 168 -38.64 9.70 1.76
C VAL A 168 -40.10 9.45 2.17
N ASP A 169 -41.06 9.70 1.29
CA ASP A 169 -42.48 9.45 1.54
C ASP A 169 -42.75 7.97 1.82
N GLN A 170 -42.07 7.05 1.12
CA GLN A 170 -42.15 5.61 1.36
C GLN A 170 -41.55 5.20 2.71
N MET A 171 -40.45 5.84 3.13
CA MET A 171 -39.86 5.59 4.46
C MET A 171 -40.78 6.11 5.58
N GLN A 172 -41.32 7.32 5.44
CA GLN A 172 -42.27 7.89 6.41
C GLN A 172 -43.58 7.09 6.48
N ALA A 173 -44.11 6.65 5.34
CA ALA A 173 -45.31 5.80 5.31
C ALA A 173 -45.08 4.44 6.01
N ARG A 174 -43.87 3.87 5.87
CA ARG A 174 -43.48 2.64 6.58
C ARG A 174 -43.28 2.85 8.08
N GLU A 175 -42.77 4.01 8.47
CA GLU A 175 -42.60 4.39 9.88
C GLU A 175 -43.96 4.57 10.55
N ILE A 176 -44.88 5.32 9.93
CA ILE A 176 -46.25 5.51 10.44
C ILE A 176 -47.02 4.17 10.46
N ALA A 177 -46.89 3.34 9.43
CA ALA A 177 -47.51 2.01 9.42
C ALA A 177 -46.91 1.08 10.48
N GLY A 178 -45.60 1.18 10.74
CA GLY A 178 -44.91 0.48 11.83
C GLY A 178 -45.38 0.92 13.20
N GLU A 179 -45.55 2.23 13.42
CA GLU A 179 -46.10 2.80 14.66
C GLU A 179 -47.57 2.42 14.88
N GLN A 180 -48.38 2.41 13.83
CA GLN A 180 -49.78 1.96 13.90
C GLN A 180 -49.88 0.44 14.15
N ALA A 181 -48.98 -0.37 13.57
CA ALA A 181 -48.91 -1.80 13.83
C ALA A 181 -48.42 -2.11 15.26
N LEU A 182 -47.51 -1.28 15.81
CA LEU A 182 -47.10 -1.34 17.22
C LEU A 182 -48.26 -0.96 18.14
N LYS A 183 -48.98 0.13 17.85
CA LYS A 183 -50.19 0.55 18.60
C LYS A 183 -51.34 -0.47 18.53
N ALA A 184 -51.49 -1.17 17.40
CA ALA A 184 -52.51 -2.20 17.21
C ALA A 184 -52.15 -3.53 17.90
N LYS A 185 -50.87 -3.83 18.06
CA LYS A 185 -50.39 -5.01 18.81
C LYS A 185 -50.27 -4.77 20.31
N SER A 186 -50.11 -3.53 20.76
CA SER A 186 -50.15 -3.16 22.18
C SER A 186 -51.60 -2.88 22.60
N GLY A 187 -52.30 -3.91 23.08
CA GLY A 187 -53.55 -3.72 23.81
C GLY A 187 -53.33 -2.80 25.02
N ARG A 188 -54.21 -1.80 25.14
CA ARG A 188 -54.45 -0.83 26.24
C ARG A 188 -53.23 -0.17 26.93
N PRO A 189 -53.22 1.16 27.07
CA PRO A 189 -52.10 1.94 27.63
C PRO A 189 -51.88 1.78 29.16
N GLU A 190 -52.54 0.83 29.81
CA GLU A 190 -52.51 0.69 31.28
C GLU A 190 -51.46 -0.34 31.76
N ASP A 191 -50.92 -1.19 30.88
CA ASP A 191 -49.95 -2.24 31.26
C ASP A 191 -48.47 -1.89 31.00
N ILE A 192 -48.18 -0.76 30.35
CA ILE A 192 -46.80 -0.35 30.00
C ILE A 192 -45.99 0.06 31.23
N ALA A 193 -46.65 0.37 32.36
CA ALA A 193 -45.97 0.70 33.62
C ALA A 193 -45.41 -0.53 34.38
N LYS A 194 -45.59 -1.76 33.87
CA LYS A 194 -45.16 -3.00 34.55
C LYS A 194 -44.37 -3.97 33.67
N LEU A 195 -43.53 -3.48 32.77
CA LEU A 195 -42.44 -4.31 32.26
C LEU A 195 -41.23 -4.15 33.21
N PRO A 196 -40.86 -5.15 34.01
CA PRO A 196 -39.61 -5.07 34.76
C PRO A 196 -38.48 -5.06 33.73
N ALA A 197 -37.68 -3.99 33.74
CA ALA A 197 -36.38 -3.95 33.09
C ALA A 197 -35.45 -4.95 33.80
N ARG A 198 -35.63 -6.25 33.52
CA ARG A 198 -34.70 -7.28 33.96
C ARG A 198 -33.68 -7.44 32.84
N GLU A 199 -32.47 -6.93 33.07
CA GLU A 199 -31.31 -7.36 32.29
C GLU A 199 -31.23 -8.89 32.37
N PRO A 200 -31.23 -9.61 31.24
CA PRO A 200 -31.18 -11.07 31.26
C PRO A 200 -29.90 -11.51 31.97
N ALA A 201 -30.04 -12.48 32.86
CA ALA A 201 -28.91 -13.01 33.61
C ALA A 201 -27.86 -13.58 32.62
N PRO A 202 -26.55 -13.52 32.94
CA PRO A 202 -25.48 -13.98 32.05
C PRO A 202 -25.71 -15.40 31.50
N ASP A 203 -26.35 -16.25 32.29
CA ASP A 203 -26.64 -17.64 31.94
C ASP A 203 -27.73 -17.78 30.85
N GLU A 204 -28.72 -16.89 30.83
CA GLU A 204 -29.76 -16.86 29.78
C GLU A 204 -29.21 -16.32 28.46
N LEU A 205 -28.26 -15.37 28.54
CA LEU A 205 -27.49 -14.89 27.41
C LEU A 205 -26.62 -16.00 26.82
N ALA A 206 -25.93 -16.77 27.68
CA ALA A 206 -25.14 -17.92 27.26
C ALA A 206 -26.01 -19.02 26.60
N ALA A 207 -27.22 -19.27 27.10
CA ALA A 207 -28.16 -20.20 26.47
C ALA A 207 -28.61 -19.72 25.08
N ARG A 208 -28.85 -18.41 24.89
CA ARG A 208 -29.16 -17.82 23.59
C ARG A 208 -28.02 -17.93 22.59
N TYR A 209 -26.77 -17.70 23.03
CA TYR A 209 -25.60 -17.87 22.16
C TYR A 209 -25.35 -19.33 21.78
N ARG A 210 -25.70 -20.30 22.64
CA ARG A 210 -25.68 -21.72 22.29
C ARG A 210 -26.76 -22.09 21.28
N ALA A 211 -27.94 -21.49 21.35
CA ALA A 211 -29.06 -21.79 20.45
C ALA A 211 -28.93 -21.15 19.05
N SER A 212 -28.09 -20.12 18.89
CA SER A 212 -27.75 -19.53 17.59
C SER A 212 -26.26 -19.25 17.51
N PRO A 213 -25.45 -20.28 17.21
CA PRO A 213 -24.02 -20.06 17.00
C PRO A 213 -23.84 -19.13 15.80
N VAL A 214 -23.21 -17.98 16.05
CA VAL A 214 -22.81 -17.05 14.98
C VAL A 214 -21.85 -17.79 14.06
N GLN A 215 -22.32 -18.16 12.87
CA GLN A 215 -21.48 -18.81 11.86
C GLN A 215 -20.52 -17.76 11.29
N LEU A 216 -19.30 -17.73 11.82
CA LEU A 216 -18.23 -16.90 11.28
C LEU A 216 -17.85 -17.39 9.88
N SER A 217 -17.74 -16.45 8.94
CA SER A 217 -17.27 -16.74 7.58
C SER A 217 -15.83 -17.27 7.60
N GLU A 218 -15.47 -18.10 6.62
CA GLU A 218 -14.15 -18.75 6.54
C GLU A 218 -12.99 -17.75 6.56
N ARG A 219 -13.17 -16.58 5.92
CA ARG A 219 -12.19 -15.48 5.96
C ARG A 219 -11.93 -14.98 7.39
N HIS A 220 -12.97 -14.88 8.21
CA HIS A 220 -12.82 -14.44 9.60
C HIS A 220 -12.19 -15.53 10.47
N ARG A 221 -12.48 -16.81 10.22
CA ARG A 221 -11.81 -17.92 10.92
C ARG A 221 -10.31 -17.98 10.62
N ALA A 222 -9.94 -17.85 9.35
CA ALA A 222 -8.53 -17.81 8.94
C ALA A 222 -7.79 -16.60 9.53
N ALA A 223 -8.43 -15.43 9.59
CA ALA A 223 -7.85 -14.24 10.21
C ALA A 223 -7.61 -14.38 11.73
N MET A 224 -8.42 -15.19 12.41
CA MET A 224 -8.28 -15.47 13.84
C MET A 224 -7.50 -16.76 14.15
N GLY A 225 -6.92 -17.42 13.13
CA GLY A 225 -6.16 -18.66 13.31
C GLY A 225 -7.02 -19.86 13.76
N LEU A 226 -8.33 -19.82 13.55
CA LEU A 226 -9.25 -20.90 13.90
C LEU A 226 -9.36 -21.93 12.77
N ALA A 227 -9.52 -23.20 13.15
CA ALA A 227 -9.67 -24.31 12.22
C ALA A 227 -10.90 -24.13 11.29
N PRO A 228 -10.85 -24.64 10.04
CA PRO A 228 -11.99 -24.60 9.13
C PRO A 228 -13.18 -25.37 9.70
N ALA A 229 -14.39 -24.97 9.30
CA ALA A 229 -15.68 -25.34 9.91
C ALA A 229 -16.02 -26.84 10.00
N GLY A 230 -15.22 -27.73 9.41
CA GLY A 230 -15.68 -29.05 8.96
C GLY A 230 -14.76 -30.22 9.29
N THR A 231 -13.90 -30.14 10.31
CA THR A 231 -12.98 -31.25 10.64
C THR A 231 -13.28 -32.00 11.94
N GLU A 232 -14.32 -31.65 12.70
CA GLU A 232 -14.60 -32.32 13.99
C GLU A 232 -15.63 -33.47 13.94
N GLU A 233 -16.30 -33.74 12.81
CA GLU A 233 -17.23 -34.89 12.69
C GLU A 233 -16.55 -36.23 12.35
N ALA A 234 -15.22 -36.28 12.23
CA ALA A 234 -14.48 -37.51 11.93
C ALA A 234 -13.69 -38.09 13.13
N ALA A 235 -13.79 -37.50 14.33
CA ALA A 235 -13.00 -37.92 15.50
C ALA A 235 -13.83 -38.54 16.65
N GLN A 236 -15.09 -38.92 16.40
CA GLN A 236 -15.92 -39.69 17.33
C GLN A 236 -16.59 -40.88 16.62
N CYS A 237 -15.77 -41.74 16.02
CA CYS A 237 -16.07 -43.15 15.79
C CYS A 237 -14.75 -43.94 15.88
N ALA A 238 -14.26 -44.11 17.11
CA ALA A 238 -13.34 -45.16 17.52
C ALA A 238 -13.69 -45.56 18.95
#